data_AF-Q56C52-F1
#
_entry.id   AF-Q56C52-F1
#
_cell.length_a   1.000
_cell.length_b   1.000
_cell.length_c   1.000
_cell.angle_alpha   90.00
_cell.angle_beta   90.00
_cell.angle_gamma   90.00
#
_symmetry.space_group_name_H-M   'P 1'
#
loop_
_entity.id
_entity.type
_entity.pdbx_description
1 polymer ?
#
loop_
_entity_poly.entity_id
_entity_poly.type
_entity_poly.pdbx_seq_one_letter_code
_entity_poly.pdbx_strand_id
1 'polypeptide(L)'
;VSGLGSLDEALAFVWAADHGADVISCSWGPKGSLSANSDDPQHDVVAALPALTRMAIDYAVKKGRNNKGCVIFFAAGNGNESVEIDGYVTYESVIAVAACNDRSIRSVYSNYGKSLWCSFPSDDSEDLIFGHPAPLTTGIWTTDLRREYGDNPGASTAVGDIFGNYINNFGGTS
;
A
#
# COMPACT_ATOMS: atom_id res chain seq x y z
N VAL A 1 15.21 -13.08 -7.27
CA VAL A 1 14.50 -11.79 -7.18
C VAL A 1 15.13 -11.03 -6.04
N SER A 2 15.64 -9.83 -6.29
CA SER A 2 16.31 -9.01 -5.27
C SER A 2 15.27 -8.46 -4.29
N GLY A 3 15.54 -8.55 -2.99
CA GLY A 3 14.61 -8.18 -1.92
C GLY A 3 14.75 -6.72 -1.48
N LEU A 4 14.09 -6.40 -0.35
CA LEU A 4 14.14 -5.06 0.25
C LEU A 4 15.58 -4.62 0.56
N GLY A 5 15.89 -3.36 0.30
CA GLY A 5 17.19 -2.74 0.49
C GLY A 5 18.26 -3.15 -0.51
N SER A 6 17.88 -3.84 -1.59
CA SER A 6 18.81 -4.24 -2.64
C SER A 6 19.22 -3.07 -3.55
N LEU A 7 20.31 -3.26 -4.28
CA LEU A 7 20.71 -2.31 -5.33
C LEU A 7 19.64 -2.18 -6.41
N ASP A 8 18.96 -3.27 -6.77
CA ASP A 8 17.93 -3.26 -7.81
C ASP A 8 16.71 -2.41 -7.40
N GLU A 9 16.31 -2.47 -6.12
CA GLU A 9 15.27 -1.59 -5.57
C GLU A 9 15.67 -0.12 -5.69
N ALA A 10 16.87 0.24 -5.26
CA ALA A 10 17.36 1.60 -5.36
C ALA A 10 17.43 2.07 -6.83
N LEU A 11 17.90 1.21 -7.73
CA LEU A 11 17.96 1.53 -9.16
C LEU A 11 16.56 1.69 -9.79
N ALA A 12 15.52 1.03 -9.27
CA ALA A 12 14.15 1.21 -9.76
C ALA A 12 13.65 2.65 -9.56
N PHE A 13 13.92 3.28 -8.40
CA PHE A 13 13.59 4.68 -8.15
C PHE A 13 14.34 5.64 -9.07
N VAL A 14 15.66 5.41 -9.25
CA VAL A 14 16.49 6.22 -10.16
C VAL A 14 16.00 6.09 -11.59
N TRP A 15 15.75 4.86 -12.04
CA TRP A 15 15.25 4.58 -13.37
C TRP A 15 13.91 5.29 -13.61
N ALA A 16 12.94 5.18 -12.69
CA ALA A 16 11.66 5.86 -12.83
C ALA A 16 11.82 7.38 -12.97
N ALA A 17 12.65 8.00 -12.13
CA ALA A 17 12.91 9.43 -12.18
C ALA A 17 13.56 9.87 -13.50
N ASP A 18 14.55 9.11 -14.00
CA ASP A 18 15.28 9.40 -15.24
C ASP A 18 14.42 9.15 -16.50
N HIS A 19 13.40 8.30 -16.39
CA HIS A 19 12.48 7.97 -17.49
C HIS A 19 11.16 8.76 -17.42
N GLY A 20 11.16 9.87 -16.68
CA GLY A 20 10.09 10.86 -16.73
C GLY A 20 8.89 10.57 -15.83
N ALA A 21 9.04 9.72 -14.81
CA ALA A 21 7.98 9.55 -13.81
C ALA A 21 7.68 10.87 -13.10
N ASP A 22 6.40 11.25 -13.06
CA ASP A 22 5.90 12.31 -12.19
C ASP A 22 5.58 11.80 -10.78
N VAL A 23 5.09 10.56 -10.71
CA VAL A 23 4.63 9.91 -9.50
C VAL A 23 5.24 8.53 -9.42
N ILE A 24 5.68 8.13 -8.22
CA ILE A 24 6.10 6.77 -7.89
C ILE A 24 5.18 6.29 -6.77
N SER A 25 4.46 5.19 -6.97
CA SER A 25 3.53 4.61 -6.01
C SER A 25 4.02 3.23 -5.60
N CYS A 26 4.21 3.04 -4.29
CA CYS A 26 4.83 1.86 -3.70
C CYS A 26 3.89 1.19 -2.70
N SER A 27 3.30 0.07 -3.12
CA SER A 27 2.41 -0.76 -2.29
C SER A 27 3.15 -2.00 -1.78
N TRP A 28 4.32 -1.76 -1.18
CA TRP A 28 5.23 -2.79 -0.67
C TRP A 28 6.05 -2.19 0.47
N GLY A 29 6.62 -3.05 1.30
CA GLY A 29 7.41 -2.65 2.46
C GLY A 29 7.93 -3.88 3.22
N PRO A 30 8.56 -3.66 4.37
CA PRO A 30 8.90 -4.71 5.33
C PRO A 30 7.71 -5.63 5.56
N LYS A 31 8.01 -6.90 5.85
CA LYS A 31 6.95 -7.86 6.14
C LYS A 31 6.22 -7.42 7.41
N GLY A 32 4.98 -6.96 7.24
CA GLY A 32 4.09 -6.65 8.35
C GLY A 32 3.68 -7.89 9.13
N SER A 33 3.19 -7.66 10.33
CA SER A 33 2.52 -8.68 11.14
C SER A 33 1.21 -9.16 10.50
N LEU A 34 0.70 -10.32 10.95
CA LEU A 34 -0.66 -10.72 10.62
C LEU A 34 -1.65 -9.88 11.43
N SER A 35 -2.49 -9.07 10.77
CA SER A 35 -3.45 -8.17 11.42
C SER A 35 -4.41 -8.84 12.42
N ALA A 36 -4.72 -10.12 12.21
CA ALA A 36 -5.57 -10.92 13.10
C ALA A 36 -4.84 -11.46 14.36
N ASN A 37 -3.53 -11.24 14.50
CA ASN A 37 -2.73 -11.68 15.63
C ASN A 37 -1.98 -10.50 16.27
N SER A 38 -2.56 -9.94 17.33
CA SER A 38 -1.94 -8.85 18.10
C SER A 38 -0.66 -9.24 18.82
N ASP A 39 -0.41 -10.53 19.04
CA ASP A 39 0.77 -11.05 19.73
C ASP A 39 1.89 -11.49 18.74
N ASP A 40 1.79 -11.13 17.45
CA ASP A 40 2.84 -11.43 16.46
C ASP A 40 4.13 -10.65 16.81
N PRO A 41 5.27 -11.33 17.07
CA PRO A 41 6.53 -10.65 17.40
C PRO A 41 7.02 -9.68 16.32
N GLN A 42 6.51 -9.77 15.09
CA GLN A 42 6.84 -8.80 14.02
C GLN A 42 6.32 -7.38 14.30
N HIS A 43 5.31 -7.20 15.16
CA HIS A 43 4.80 -5.88 15.57
C HIS A 43 5.87 -4.98 16.20
N ASP A 44 6.94 -5.58 16.77
CA ASP A 44 8.02 -4.88 17.46
C ASP A 44 9.31 -4.76 16.61
N VAL A 45 9.33 -5.32 15.39
CA VAL A 45 10.53 -5.32 14.55
C VAL A 45 10.61 -4.03 13.74
N VAL A 46 11.48 -3.12 14.17
CA VAL A 46 11.77 -1.89 13.43
C VAL A 46 12.61 -2.19 12.19
N ALA A 47 12.05 -1.92 11.01
CA ALA A 47 12.72 -2.02 9.73
C ALA A 47 13.16 -0.62 9.26
N ALA A 48 14.43 -0.29 9.50
CA ALA A 48 15.00 0.98 9.04
C ALA A 48 15.06 1.07 7.51
N LEU A 49 14.89 2.27 6.96
CA LEU A 49 15.03 2.51 5.51
C LEU A 49 16.47 2.22 5.06
N PRO A 50 16.70 1.28 4.15
CA PRO A 50 18.03 0.95 3.66
C PRO A 50 18.70 2.16 3.01
N ALA A 51 20.00 2.33 3.25
CA ALA A 51 20.73 3.53 2.85
C ALA A 51 20.72 3.79 1.33
N LEU A 52 20.81 2.73 0.52
CA LEU A 52 20.76 2.83 -0.95
C LEU A 52 19.38 3.28 -1.43
N THR A 53 18.32 2.68 -0.89
CA THR A 53 16.94 3.10 -1.19
C THR A 53 16.71 4.55 -0.78
N ARG A 54 17.14 4.94 0.42
CA ARG A 54 17.05 6.34 0.87
C ARG A 54 17.72 7.30 -0.10
N MET A 55 18.94 6.98 -0.55
CA MET A 55 19.66 7.80 -1.53
C MET A 55 18.94 7.89 -2.88
N ALA A 56 18.28 6.81 -3.30
CA ALA A 56 17.53 6.79 -4.55
C ALA A 56 16.19 7.56 -4.46
N ILE A 57 15.49 7.48 -3.33
CA ILE A 57 14.33 8.31 -3.03
C ILE A 57 14.74 9.79 -3.03
N ASP A 58 15.83 10.13 -2.34
CA ASP A 58 16.39 11.49 -2.33
C ASP A 58 16.72 11.99 -3.75
N TYR A 59 17.27 11.11 -4.59
CA TYR A 59 17.53 11.42 -5.99
C TYR A 59 16.22 11.73 -6.74
N ALA A 60 15.22 10.86 -6.66
CA ALA A 60 13.96 11.01 -7.36
C ALA A 60 13.20 12.28 -6.93
N VAL A 61 13.21 12.61 -5.63
CA VAL A 61 12.58 13.82 -5.06
C VAL A 61 13.36 15.10 -5.40
N LYS A 62 14.66 15.03 -5.68
CA LYS A 62 15.46 16.22 -6.04
C LYS A 62 15.61 16.45 -7.54
N LYS A 63 15.71 15.38 -8.32
CA LYS A 63 16.11 15.40 -9.73
C LYS A 63 15.00 15.02 -10.70
N GLY A 64 14.06 14.19 -10.24
CA GLY A 64 12.92 13.79 -11.05
C GLY A 64 12.08 14.97 -11.53
N ARG A 65 11.29 14.75 -12.59
CA ARG A 65 10.40 15.75 -13.20
C ARG A 65 11.11 17.05 -13.56
N ASN A 66 12.28 16.96 -14.19
CA ASN A 66 13.10 18.12 -14.55
C ASN A 66 13.49 18.97 -13.32
N ASN A 67 13.97 18.34 -12.24
CA ASN A 67 14.31 18.95 -10.96
C ASN A 67 13.13 19.54 -10.15
N LYS A 68 11.89 19.19 -10.47
CA LYS A 68 10.72 19.54 -9.63
C LYS A 68 10.50 18.52 -8.50
N GLY A 69 11.07 17.33 -8.63
CA GLY A 69 10.94 16.24 -7.67
C GLY A 69 9.74 15.34 -7.91
N CYS A 70 9.98 14.03 -8.08
CA CYS A 70 8.93 13.02 -8.11
C CYS A 70 8.09 13.10 -6.82
N VAL A 71 6.78 12.91 -6.95
CA VAL A 71 5.92 12.67 -5.79
C VAL A 71 5.94 11.18 -5.50
N ILE A 72 6.31 10.79 -4.28
CA ILE A 72 6.48 9.38 -3.91
C ILE A 72 5.45 9.02 -2.84
N PHE A 73 4.67 7.98 -3.09
CA PHE A 73 3.65 7.46 -2.18
C PHE A 73 4.06 6.09 -1.67
N PHE A 74 3.89 5.87 -0.37
CA PHE A 74 4.00 4.56 0.25
C PHE A 74 2.70 4.20 0.96
N ALA A 75 2.25 2.99 0.71
CA ALA A 75 1.18 2.36 1.46
C ALA A 75 1.58 2.19 2.94
N ALA A 76 0.66 2.48 3.87
CA ALA A 76 0.93 2.36 5.30
C ALA A 76 1.23 0.92 5.75
N GLY A 77 0.70 -0.08 5.04
CA GLY A 77 0.81 -1.49 5.38
C GLY A 77 -0.50 -2.07 5.92
N ASN A 78 -0.56 -3.40 5.92
CA ASN A 78 -1.78 -4.19 6.19
C ASN A 78 -1.70 -5.02 7.48
N GLY A 79 -0.84 -4.63 8.43
CA GLY A 79 -0.57 -5.36 9.66
C GLY A 79 -1.44 -4.95 10.86
N ASN A 80 -2.31 -3.94 10.72
CA ASN A 80 -3.01 -3.31 11.83
C ASN A 80 -2.02 -2.90 12.95
N GLU A 81 -0.89 -2.32 12.55
CA GLU A 81 0.23 -2.00 13.45
C GLU A 81 0.69 -0.54 13.30
N SER A 82 1.61 -0.12 14.16
CA SER A 82 2.16 1.24 14.13
C SER A 82 3.07 1.43 12.92
N VAL A 83 2.83 2.43 12.07
CA VAL A 83 3.75 2.76 10.95
C VAL A 83 5.14 3.19 11.41
N GLU A 84 5.30 3.54 12.69
CA GLU A 84 6.58 4.02 13.24
C GLU A 84 7.70 2.96 13.22
N ILE A 85 7.36 1.69 12.96
CA ILE A 85 8.33 0.61 12.79
C ILE A 85 8.80 0.46 11.33
N ASP A 86 8.18 1.15 10.37
CA ASP A 86 8.49 1.07 8.96
C ASP A 86 9.23 2.33 8.48
N GLY A 87 10.53 2.18 8.22
CA GLY A 87 11.40 3.23 7.72
C GLY A 87 11.02 3.76 6.34
N TYR A 88 10.33 2.98 5.51
CA TYR A 88 9.86 3.43 4.19
C TYR A 88 8.72 4.42 4.34
N VAL A 89 7.74 4.07 5.17
CA VAL A 89 6.54 4.87 5.42
C VAL A 89 6.85 6.12 6.24
N THR A 90 7.76 6.01 7.21
CA THR A 90 8.15 7.13 8.09
C THR A 90 9.13 8.13 7.46
N TYR A 91 9.60 7.88 6.24
CA TYR A 91 10.57 8.76 5.60
C TYR A 91 9.93 10.09 5.19
N GLU A 92 10.48 11.20 5.67
CA GLU A 92 9.89 12.54 5.52
C GLU A 92 9.64 12.98 4.06
N SER A 93 10.36 12.38 3.11
CA SER A 93 10.25 12.73 1.69
C SER A 93 9.17 11.93 0.94
N VAL A 94 8.46 11.01 1.62
CA VAL A 94 7.35 10.26 1.03
C VAL A 94 6.00 10.69 1.61
N ILE A 95 4.93 10.39 0.88
CA ILE A 95 3.55 10.56 1.33
C ILE A 95 3.05 9.19 1.78
N ALA A 96 2.89 9.01 3.09
CA ALA A 96 2.33 7.80 3.69
C ALA A 96 0.80 7.80 3.62
N VAL A 97 0.23 6.75 3.02
CA VAL A 97 -1.20 6.62 2.75
C VAL A 97 -1.82 5.43 3.48
N ALA A 98 -2.76 5.70 4.38
CA ALA A 98 -3.56 4.68 5.08
C ALA A 98 -4.88 4.37 4.35
N ALA A 99 -5.59 3.33 4.79
CA ALA A 99 -6.88 2.94 4.25
C ALA A 99 -8.06 3.27 5.19
N CYS A 100 -9.15 3.74 4.60
CA CYS A 100 -10.45 3.86 5.25
C CYS A 100 -11.54 3.14 4.45
N ASN A 101 -12.64 2.79 5.10
CA ASN A 101 -13.72 2.02 4.51
C ASN A 101 -14.93 2.89 4.14
N ASP A 102 -15.96 2.25 3.61
CA ASP A 102 -17.25 2.86 3.24
C ASP A 102 -18.10 3.37 4.42
N ARG A 103 -17.65 3.17 5.65
CA ARG A 103 -18.21 3.75 6.87
C ARG A 103 -17.42 4.96 7.37
N SER A 104 -16.44 5.43 6.58
CA SER A 104 -15.54 6.53 6.95
C SER A 104 -14.73 6.25 8.22
N ILE A 105 -14.40 4.98 8.49
CA ILE A 105 -13.50 4.58 9.58
C ILE A 105 -12.27 3.89 8.99
N ARG A 106 -11.19 3.77 9.77
CA ARG A 106 -9.97 3.05 9.36
C ARG A 106 -10.32 1.59 9.03
N SER A 107 -9.87 1.07 7.89
CA SER A 107 -10.04 -0.36 7.57
C SER A 107 -9.26 -1.20 8.58
N VAL A 108 -9.79 -2.37 8.96
CA VAL A 108 -9.26 -3.14 10.10
C VAL A 108 -7.78 -3.47 9.96
N TYR A 109 -7.34 -3.77 8.74
CA TYR A 109 -5.95 -4.12 8.43
C TYR A 109 -5.00 -2.91 8.36
N SER A 110 -5.51 -1.68 8.18
CA SER A 110 -4.66 -0.53 7.86
C SER A 110 -3.73 -0.21 9.01
N ASN A 111 -2.43 -0.07 8.75
CA ASN A 111 -1.51 0.45 9.75
C ASN A 111 -1.89 1.89 10.17
N TYR A 112 -1.48 2.28 11.37
CA TYR A 112 -1.83 3.55 12.03
C TYR A 112 -0.60 4.26 12.59
N GLY A 113 -0.65 5.57 12.79
CA GLY A 113 0.45 6.29 13.46
C GLY A 113 0.58 7.74 13.00
N LYS A 114 1.55 8.45 13.58
CA LYS A 114 1.72 9.91 13.38
C LYS A 114 2.39 10.27 12.06
N SER A 115 3.13 9.32 11.47
CA SER A 115 3.83 9.55 10.20
C SER A 115 2.92 9.41 8.97
N LEU A 116 1.66 9.03 9.16
CA LEU A 116 0.64 9.03 8.11
C LEU A 116 0.34 10.47 7.66
N TRP A 117 0.23 10.67 6.35
CA TRP A 117 -0.14 11.96 5.78
C TRP A 117 -1.64 12.06 5.49
N CYS A 118 -2.23 10.99 4.95
CA CYS A 118 -3.66 10.92 4.67
C CYS A 118 -4.19 9.48 4.73
N SER A 119 -5.52 9.36 4.57
CA SER A 119 -6.17 8.08 4.28
C SER A 119 -7.04 8.21 3.04
N PHE A 120 -7.13 7.13 2.27
CA PHE A 120 -7.99 7.02 1.10
C PHE A 120 -8.87 5.77 1.19
N PRO A 121 -10.03 5.75 0.50
CA PRO A 121 -10.92 4.60 0.49
C PRO A 121 -10.22 3.32 0.04
N SER A 122 -10.58 2.19 0.65
CA SER A 122 -10.22 0.84 0.25
C SER A 122 -11.31 -0.16 0.69
N ASP A 123 -11.02 -1.46 0.62
CA ASP A 123 -11.87 -2.52 1.17
C ASP A 123 -11.80 -2.60 2.70
N ASP A 124 -12.53 -3.57 3.24
CA ASP A 124 -12.50 -3.88 4.65
C ASP A 124 -13.10 -5.25 4.96
N SER A 125 -12.98 -5.69 6.20
CA SER A 125 -13.60 -6.91 6.71
C SER A 125 -14.13 -6.70 8.13
N GLU A 126 -15.20 -7.42 8.49
CA GLU A 126 -15.65 -7.48 9.88
C GLU A 126 -14.57 -8.09 10.78
N ASP A 127 -14.41 -7.55 11.99
CA ASP A 127 -13.61 -8.17 13.04
C ASP A 127 -14.34 -8.10 14.38
N LEU A 128 -14.88 -9.24 14.79
CA LEU A 128 -15.67 -9.37 16.02
C LEU A 128 -14.81 -9.26 17.29
N ILE A 129 -13.51 -9.54 17.23
CA ILE A 129 -12.60 -9.47 18.37
C ILE A 129 -12.35 -8.00 18.72
N PHE A 130 -12.14 -7.16 17.71
CA PHE A 130 -11.92 -5.73 17.88
C PHE A 130 -13.22 -4.90 17.83
N GLY A 131 -14.38 -5.55 17.67
CA GLY A 131 -15.68 -4.86 17.57
C GLY A 131 -15.80 -3.99 16.31
N HIS A 132 -15.06 -4.36 15.26
CA HIS A 132 -15.03 -3.66 13.99
C HIS A 132 -16.18 -4.14 13.07
N PRO A 133 -17.09 -3.25 12.64
CA PRO A 133 -18.29 -3.66 11.92
C PRO A 133 -17.98 -4.12 10.50
N ALA A 134 -18.79 -5.05 9.98
CA ALA A 134 -18.73 -5.44 8.57
C ALA A 134 -18.88 -4.23 7.62
N PRO A 135 -18.16 -4.18 6.49
CA PRO A 135 -18.32 -3.11 5.49
C PRO A 135 -19.74 -3.09 4.90
N LEU A 136 -20.15 -1.95 4.34
CA LEU A 136 -21.44 -1.79 3.66
C LEU A 136 -21.42 -2.36 2.23
N THR A 137 -20.22 -2.46 1.65
CA THR A 137 -19.93 -2.89 0.28
C THR A 137 -18.81 -3.94 0.30
N THR A 138 -18.58 -4.59 -0.84
CA THR A 138 -17.54 -5.60 -0.98
C THR A 138 -16.12 -5.03 -1.12
N GLY A 139 -15.98 -3.72 -1.36
CA GLY A 139 -14.71 -3.05 -1.64
C GLY A 139 -14.78 -2.14 -2.87
N ILE A 140 -13.61 -1.80 -3.42
CA ILE A 140 -13.51 -0.91 -4.58
C ILE A 140 -13.79 -1.68 -5.87
N TRP A 141 -14.55 -1.04 -6.77
CA TRP A 141 -14.69 -1.51 -8.14
C TRP A 141 -13.52 -1.04 -8.99
N THR A 142 -12.78 -1.98 -9.58
CA THR A 142 -11.67 -1.67 -10.50
C THR A 142 -11.67 -2.62 -11.69
N THR A 143 -10.89 -2.29 -12.72
CA THR A 143 -10.69 -3.18 -13.86
C THR A 143 -9.95 -4.45 -13.43
N ASP A 144 -10.41 -5.58 -13.93
CA ASP A 144 -9.77 -6.88 -13.72
C ASP A 144 -8.84 -7.23 -14.89
N LEU A 145 -7.95 -8.19 -14.66
CA LEU A 145 -7.16 -8.79 -15.71
C LEU A 145 -8.08 -9.58 -16.65
N ARG A 146 -7.74 -9.61 -17.93
CA ARG A 146 -8.58 -10.26 -18.93
C ARG A 146 -8.38 -11.77 -18.92
N ARG A 147 -9.46 -12.50 -19.23
CA ARG A 147 -9.48 -13.96 -19.46
C ARG A 147 -9.11 -14.72 -18.19
N GLU A 148 -8.32 -15.79 -18.33
CA GLU A 148 -7.91 -16.69 -17.26
C GLU A 148 -6.97 -16.07 -16.21
N TYR A 149 -6.57 -14.80 -16.38
CA TYR A 149 -5.71 -14.09 -15.44
C TYR A 149 -6.47 -13.23 -14.44
N GLY A 150 -7.77 -12.99 -14.67
CA GLY A 150 -8.63 -12.21 -13.77
C GLY A 150 -9.27 -13.04 -12.67
N ASP A 151 -9.59 -12.38 -11.57
CA ASP A 151 -10.25 -12.98 -10.41
C ASP A 151 -11.79 -13.05 -10.59
N ASN A 152 -12.35 -12.29 -11.54
CA ASN A 152 -13.75 -12.34 -11.91
C ASN A 152 -13.98 -13.27 -13.12
N PRO A 153 -14.63 -14.44 -12.93
CA PRO A 153 -14.89 -15.40 -14.00
C PRO A 153 -15.98 -14.99 -15.01
N GLY A 154 -16.68 -13.86 -14.80
CA GLY A 154 -17.65 -13.32 -15.78
C GLY A 154 -18.94 -14.14 -15.91
N ALA A 155 -19.63 -14.36 -14.78
CA ALA A 155 -20.87 -15.15 -14.76
C ALA A 155 -21.97 -14.59 -13.83
N SER A 156 -21.62 -13.69 -12.92
CA SER A 156 -22.55 -13.09 -11.95
C SER A 156 -22.01 -11.75 -11.47
N THR A 157 -22.83 -11.00 -10.73
CA THR A 157 -22.40 -9.74 -10.10
C THR A 157 -21.76 -9.92 -8.72
N ALA A 158 -21.45 -11.16 -8.31
CA ALA A 158 -20.96 -11.45 -6.96
C ALA A 158 -19.53 -10.94 -6.74
N VAL A 159 -18.66 -11.10 -7.75
CA VAL A 159 -17.22 -10.75 -7.69
C VAL A 159 -16.91 -9.52 -8.56
N GLY A 160 -17.86 -9.04 -9.36
CA GLY A 160 -17.59 -8.00 -10.33
C GLY A 160 -18.71 -7.81 -11.34
N ASP A 161 -18.39 -7.47 -12.59
CA ASP A 161 -19.38 -7.44 -13.67
C ASP A 161 -19.63 -8.84 -14.25
N ILE A 162 -20.76 -9.01 -14.95
CA ILE A 162 -21.13 -10.30 -15.56
C ILE A 162 -20.24 -10.68 -16.77
N PHE A 163 -19.29 -9.83 -17.16
CA PHE A 163 -18.43 -10.05 -18.32
C PHE A 163 -16.98 -10.39 -17.95
N GLY A 164 -16.58 -10.27 -16.67
CA GLY A 164 -15.21 -10.56 -16.24
C GLY A 164 -14.22 -9.44 -16.56
N ASN A 165 -14.69 -8.19 -16.67
CA ASN A 165 -13.83 -7.02 -16.93
C ASN A 165 -13.55 -6.18 -15.67
N TYR A 166 -14.38 -6.33 -14.63
CA TYR A 166 -14.27 -5.57 -13.39
C TYR A 166 -14.36 -6.50 -12.20
N ILE A 167 -13.68 -6.13 -11.11
CA ILE A 167 -13.73 -6.79 -9.81
C ILE A 167 -14.24 -5.80 -8.75
N ASN A 168 -15.00 -6.27 -7.75
CA ASN A 168 -15.71 -5.43 -6.78
C ASN A 168 -15.17 -5.50 -5.35
N ASN A 169 -14.05 -6.18 -5.13
CA ASN A 169 -13.43 -6.39 -3.83
C ASN A 169 -11.94 -6.02 -3.84
N PHE A 170 -11.54 -5.07 -4.71
CA PHE A 170 -10.18 -4.57 -4.71
C PHE A 170 -9.89 -3.83 -3.40
N GLY A 171 -8.71 -4.09 -2.83
CA GLY A 171 -8.42 -3.84 -1.43
C GLY A 171 -6.95 -3.76 -1.04
N GLY A 172 -6.70 -3.39 0.22
CA GLY A 172 -5.36 -3.16 0.80
C GLY A 172 -4.95 -1.68 0.87
N THR A 173 -3.79 -1.38 1.45
CA THR A 173 -3.14 -0.06 1.29
C THR A 173 -2.29 -0.07 0.02
N SER A 174 -2.60 0.78 -0.96
CA SER A 174 -1.81 0.96 -2.20
C SER A 174 -1.76 2.41 -2.66
#